data_AF-A0A7T8KAT5-F1
#
_entry.id   AF-A0A7T8KAT5-F1
#
_cell.length_a   1.000
_cell.length_b   1.000
_cell.length_c   1.000
_cell.angle_alpha   90.00
_cell.angle_beta   90.00
_cell.angle_gamma   90.00
#
_symmetry.space_group_name_H-M   'P 1'
#
loop_
_entity.id
_entity.type
_entity.pdbx_description
1 polymer ?
#
loop_
_entity_poly.entity_id
_entity_poly.type
_entity_poly.pdbx_seq_one_letter_code
_entity_poly.pdbx_strand_id
1 'polypeptide(L)'
;MDGEVLQPPLLLLSGLGEVSRIGEVILNPYLGPRLKSGAVTTDLPMAHDRPIDFGLQSFCESCNKCARECPSGAITAGPKLMFNGYEIWKSDSQKCATYRITTPGGAMCGRCMKTCPWNLEGIFKEKPFRWAAMNFPKAAPALARLDEPLATGR
;
A
#
# COMPACT_ATOMS: atom_id res chain seq x y z
N MET A 1 22.10 5.87 1.43
CA MET A 1 20.67 6.25 1.47
C MET A 1 20.70 7.68 0.99
N ASP A 2 20.64 7.89 -0.31
CA ASP A 2 21.14 9.13 -0.94
C ASP A 2 19.97 9.95 -1.50
N GLY A 3 18.84 9.95 -0.78
CA GLY A 3 17.65 10.70 -1.14
C GLY A 3 17.50 11.94 -0.27
N GLU A 4 17.45 13.13 -0.88
CA GLU A 4 17.19 14.40 -0.18
C GLU A 4 15.69 14.65 0.06
N VAL A 5 14.82 13.82 -0.53
CA VAL A 5 13.35 13.94 -0.45
C VAL A 5 12.68 12.63 -0.04
N LEU A 6 11.54 12.74 0.64
CA LEU A 6 10.72 11.60 1.05
C LEU A 6 9.74 11.21 -0.05
N GLN A 7 9.80 9.94 -0.45
CA GLN A 7 9.02 9.40 -1.57
C GLN A 7 7.50 9.32 -1.33
N PRO A 8 6.98 8.88 -0.15
CA PRO A 8 5.53 8.67 0.00
C PRO A 8 4.68 9.93 -0.21
N PRO A 9 5.03 11.10 0.35
CA PRO A 9 4.31 12.35 0.05
C PRO A 9 4.33 12.71 -1.45
N LEU A 10 5.45 12.49 -2.15
CA LEU A 10 5.56 12.80 -3.58
C LEU A 10 4.61 11.92 -4.42
N LEU A 11 4.58 10.61 -4.15
CA LEU A 11 3.67 9.67 -4.82
C LEU A 11 2.20 10.01 -4.57
N LEU A 12 1.86 10.45 -3.35
CA LEU A 12 0.50 10.85 -2.99
C LEU A 12 0.09 12.13 -3.74
N LEU A 13 0.94 13.16 -3.70
CA LEU A 13 0.65 14.46 -4.30
C LEU A 13 0.64 14.42 -5.83
N SER A 14 1.46 13.56 -6.44
CA SER A 14 1.49 13.36 -7.90
C SER A 14 0.40 12.41 -8.42
N GLY A 15 -0.57 12.00 -7.58
CA GLY A 15 -1.68 11.17 -8.03
C GLY A 15 -1.32 9.73 -8.41
N LEU A 16 -0.19 9.20 -7.91
CA LEU A 16 0.25 7.84 -8.23
C LEU A 16 -0.35 6.77 -7.30
N GLY A 17 -1.04 7.17 -6.24
CA GLY A 17 -1.75 6.27 -5.35
C GLY A 17 -2.29 6.94 -4.10
N GLU A 18 -2.82 6.12 -3.20
CA GLU A 18 -3.35 6.54 -1.91
C GLU A 18 -2.58 5.92 -0.74
N VAL A 19 -2.69 6.53 0.44
CA VAL A 19 -2.15 5.98 1.70
C VAL A 19 -2.85 4.65 2.01
N SER A 20 -2.07 3.60 2.29
CA SER A 20 -2.56 2.26 2.57
C SER A 20 -2.34 1.83 4.02
N ARG A 21 -3.03 0.77 4.47
CA ARG A 21 -2.82 0.17 5.81
C ARG A 21 -1.37 -0.28 6.06
N ILE A 22 -0.61 -0.60 5.01
CA ILE A 22 0.79 -1.04 5.14
C ILE A 22 1.65 0.04 5.83
N GLY A 23 1.22 1.30 5.74
CA GLY A 23 1.84 2.46 6.40
C GLY A 23 2.52 3.36 5.39
N GLU A 24 3.85 3.43 5.43
CA GLU A 24 4.68 4.28 4.55
C GLU A 24 4.75 3.80 3.09
N VAL A 25 3.73 3.07 2.63
CA VAL A 25 3.61 2.55 1.26
C VAL A 25 2.35 3.12 0.62
N ILE A 26 2.55 3.95 -0.39
CA ILE A 26 1.49 4.44 -1.26
C ILE A 26 1.11 3.32 -2.24
N LEU A 27 -0.18 3.03 -2.33
CA LEU A 27 -0.72 1.94 -3.13
C LEU A 27 -1.35 2.50 -4.40
N ASN A 28 -0.91 1.99 -5.55
CA ASN A 28 -1.40 2.37 -6.87
C ASN A 28 -2.63 1.53 -7.27
N PRO A 29 -3.66 2.11 -7.91
CA PRO A 29 -4.88 1.38 -8.28
C PRO A 29 -4.66 0.19 -9.24
N TYR A 30 -3.56 0.19 -10.00
CA TYR A 30 -3.27 -0.84 -10.99
C TYR A 30 -2.17 -1.81 -10.53
N LEU A 31 -1.08 -1.27 -10.00
CA LEU A 31 0.09 -2.05 -9.55
C LEU A 31 -0.06 -2.54 -8.10
N GLY A 32 -1.06 -2.06 -7.38
CA GLY A 32 -1.16 -2.26 -5.94
C GLY A 32 0.08 -1.67 -5.24
N PRO A 33 0.56 -2.30 -4.16
CA PRO A 33 1.79 -1.88 -3.50
C PRO A 33 3.06 -2.42 -4.20
N ARG A 34 2.96 -3.08 -5.37
CA ARG A 34 4.08 -3.72 -6.08
C ARG A 34 4.86 -2.72 -6.94
N LEU A 35 5.38 -1.68 -6.32
CA LEU A 35 6.18 -0.65 -7.00
C LEU A 35 7.33 -0.13 -6.12
N LYS A 36 8.32 0.46 -6.77
CA LYS A 36 9.35 1.30 -6.17
C LYS A 36 9.36 2.64 -6.88
N SER A 37 9.64 3.71 -6.15
CA SER A 37 9.66 5.05 -6.71
C SER A 37 11.05 5.66 -6.62
N GLY A 38 11.33 6.54 -7.57
CA GLY A 38 12.42 7.50 -7.52
C GLY A 38 11.84 8.88 -7.84
N ALA A 39 12.56 9.93 -7.46
CA ALA A 39 12.17 11.29 -7.74
C ALA A 39 13.35 12.06 -8.34
N VAL A 40 13.06 12.95 -9.28
CA VAL A 40 13.98 13.97 -9.79
C VAL A 40 13.33 15.32 -9.51
N THR A 41 14.03 16.17 -8.76
CA THR A 41 13.62 17.55 -8.55
C THR A 41 14.20 18.42 -9.67
N THR A 42 13.43 19.40 -10.14
CA THR A 42 13.84 20.27 -11.25
C THR A 42 13.09 21.60 -11.18
N ASP A 43 13.73 22.66 -11.66
CA ASP A 43 13.11 23.97 -11.86
C ASP A 43 12.41 24.10 -13.23
N LEU A 44 12.42 23.03 -14.05
CA LEU A 44 11.71 23.00 -15.33
C LEU A 44 10.21 23.24 -15.10
N PRO A 45 9.59 24.29 -15.70
CA PRO A 45 8.17 24.53 -15.55
C PRO A 45 7.34 23.39 -16.16
N MET A 46 6.47 22.78 -15.35
CA MET A 46 5.61 21.66 -15.75
C MET A 46 4.22 21.82 -15.13
N ALA A 47 3.19 21.29 -15.79
CA ALA A 47 1.88 21.16 -15.17
C ALA A 47 1.92 20.05 -14.10
N HIS A 48 1.29 20.30 -12.95
CA HIS A 48 1.22 19.32 -11.87
C HIS A 48 -0.02 18.43 -11.99
N ASP A 49 0.18 17.14 -11.73
CA ASP A 49 -0.91 16.20 -11.48
C ASP A 49 -1.65 16.52 -10.18
N ARG A 50 -2.74 15.79 -9.92
CA ARG A 50 -3.55 15.93 -8.71
C ARG A 50 -3.62 14.61 -7.95
N PRO A 51 -3.77 14.65 -6.61
CA PRO A 51 -4.10 13.45 -5.83
C PRO A 51 -5.33 12.74 -6.38
N ILE A 52 -5.39 11.42 -6.17
CA ILE A 52 -6.49 10.56 -6.63
C ILE A 52 -7.28 10.01 -5.44
N ASP A 53 -8.52 9.64 -5.70
CA ASP A 53 -9.36 8.83 -4.81
C ASP A 53 -9.94 7.69 -5.65
N PHE A 54 -9.55 6.46 -5.32
CA PHE A 54 -10.05 5.23 -5.91
C PHE A 54 -10.70 4.32 -4.87
N GLY A 55 -11.14 4.90 -3.73
CA GLY A 55 -11.83 4.19 -2.66
C GLY A 55 -10.91 3.34 -1.78
N LEU A 56 -9.59 3.58 -1.79
CA LEU A 56 -8.66 2.75 -1.02
C LEU A 56 -8.89 2.85 0.48
N GLN A 57 -9.30 4.02 0.99
CA GLN A 57 -9.52 4.24 2.42
C GLN A 57 -10.56 3.25 2.96
N SER A 58 -11.73 3.17 2.33
CA SER A 58 -12.79 2.21 2.71
C SER A 58 -12.35 0.75 2.56
N PHE A 59 -11.54 0.45 1.54
CA PHE A 59 -10.99 -0.88 1.35
C PHE A 59 -10.03 -1.28 2.48
N CYS A 60 -9.08 -0.40 2.82
CA CYS A 60 -8.10 -0.65 3.89
C CYS A 60 -8.75 -0.69 5.27
N GLU A 61 -9.79 0.11 5.54
CA GLU A 61 -10.58 0.03 6.77
C GLU A 61 -11.19 -1.36 6.97
N SER A 62 -11.65 -1.98 5.88
CA SER A 62 -12.30 -3.29 5.90
C SER A 62 -11.32 -4.47 5.82
N CYS A 63 -10.06 -4.24 5.44
CA CYS A 63 -9.08 -5.29 5.16
C CYS A 63 -7.89 -5.24 6.12
N ASN A 64 -7.58 -6.37 6.75
CA ASN A 64 -6.43 -6.53 7.64
C ASN A 64 -5.39 -7.54 7.13
N LYS A 65 -5.45 -7.96 5.86
CA LYS A 65 -4.60 -9.05 5.33
C LYS A 65 -3.11 -8.76 5.48
N CYS A 66 -2.64 -7.55 5.14
CA CYS A 66 -1.24 -7.16 5.32
C CYS A 66 -0.79 -7.13 6.79
N ALA A 67 -1.69 -6.77 7.71
CA ALA A 67 -1.41 -6.77 9.15
C ALA A 67 -1.25 -8.20 9.68
N ARG A 68 -2.18 -9.10 9.32
CA ARG A 68 -2.16 -10.52 9.72
C ARG A 68 -0.94 -11.27 9.17
N GLU A 69 -0.55 -10.97 7.94
CA GLU A 69 0.54 -11.65 7.24
C GLU A 69 1.92 -11.03 7.52
N CYS A 70 2.00 -9.97 8.31
CA CYS A 70 3.24 -9.33 8.67
C CYS A 70 4.02 -10.22 9.66
N PRO A 71 5.17 -10.80 9.27
CA PRO A 71 5.87 -11.76 10.13
C PRO A 71 6.46 -11.10 11.39
N SER A 72 6.69 -9.79 11.36
CA SER A 72 7.21 -9.02 12.51
C SER A 72 6.11 -8.35 13.34
N GLY A 73 4.84 -8.47 12.94
CA GLY A 73 3.73 -7.76 13.60
C GLY A 73 3.86 -6.24 13.59
N ALA A 74 4.50 -5.67 12.56
CA ALA A 74 4.78 -4.22 12.48
C ALA A 74 3.60 -3.39 11.95
N ILE A 75 2.64 -4.01 11.25
CA ILE A 75 1.53 -3.31 10.60
C ILE A 75 0.31 -3.32 11.53
N THR A 76 -0.31 -2.16 11.72
CA THR A 76 -1.48 -2.01 12.60
C THR A 76 -2.76 -2.59 11.97
N ALA A 77 -3.53 -3.33 12.78
CA ALA A 77 -4.91 -3.70 12.47
C ALA A 77 -5.93 -2.64 12.98
N GLY A 78 -5.44 -1.60 13.68
CA GLY A 78 -6.26 -0.53 14.24
C GLY A 78 -6.63 0.57 13.24
N PRO A 79 -7.25 1.67 13.73
CA PRO A 79 -7.60 2.82 12.91
C PRO A 79 -6.36 3.62 12.48
N LYS A 80 -6.57 4.58 11.58
CA LYS A 80 -5.58 5.62 11.30
C LYS A 80 -5.35 6.49 12.53
N LEU A 81 -4.19 7.13 12.58
CA LEU A 81 -3.83 8.11 13.59
C LEU A 81 -3.14 9.32 12.94
N MET A 82 -3.09 10.42 13.69
CA MET A 82 -2.29 11.57 13.32
C MET A 82 -0.83 11.32 13.71
N PHE A 83 0.08 11.39 12.74
CA PHE A 83 1.51 11.29 12.95
C PHE A 83 2.20 12.45 12.24
N ASN A 84 2.96 13.26 12.99
CA ASN A 84 3.70 14.40 12.44
C ASN A 84 2.85 15.32 11.53
N GLY A 85 1.59 15.56 11.92
CA GLY A 85 0.68 16.47 11.22
C GLY A 85 -0.13 15.86 10.06
N TYR A 86 -0.02 14.56 9.77
CA TYR A 86 -0.81 13.90 8.72
C TYR A 86 -1.45 12.59 9.20
N GLU A 87 -2.53 12.18 8.53
CA GLU A 87 -3.28 10.98 8.86
C GLU A 87 -2.66 9.74 8.19
N ILE A 88 -2.42 8.66 8.95
CA ILE A 88 -1.79 7.43 8.44
C ILE A 88 -2.13 6.21 9.31
N TRP A 89 -2.14 5.01 8.71
CA TRP A 89 -1.95 3.76 9.46
C TRP A 89 -0.47 3.60 9.83
N LYS A 90 -0.02 4.22 10.92
CA LYS A 90 1.40 4.19 11.26
C LYS A 90 1.83 2.76 11.61
N SER A 91 2.80 2.24 10.86
CA SER A 91 3.49 0.99 11.16
C SER A 91 4.69 1.23 12.08
N ASP A 92 5.05 0.18 12.83
CA ASP A 92 6.25 0.12 13.64
C ASP A 92 7.49 -0.12 12.74
N SER A 93 8.09 0.99 12.31
CA SER A 93 9.23 0.97 11.39
C SER A 93 10.44 0.25 11.99
N GLN A 94 10.59 0.26 13.32
CA GLN A 94 11.69 -0.43 14.00
C GLN A 94 11.52 -1.94 13.92
N LYS A 95 10.34 -2.48 14.27
CA LYS A 95 10.06 -3.93 14.13
C LYS A 95 10.23 -4.41 12.69
N CYS A 96 9.74 -3.62 11.73
CA CYS A 96 9.91 -3.92 10.31
C CYS A 96 11.38 -3.94 9.89
N ALA A 97 12.16 -2.92 10.26
CA ALA A 97 13.57 -2.81 9.92
C ALA A 97 14.38 -3.95 10.55
N THR A 98 14.20 -4.23 11.84
CA THR A 98 14.87 -5.33 12.54
C THR A 98 14.60 -6.64 11.82
N TYR A 99 13.33 -6.99 11.56
CA TYR A 99 13.01 -8.23 10.87
C TYR A 99 13.63 -8.31 9.47
N ARG A 100 13.61 -7.21 8.70
CA ARG A 100 14.18 -7.17 7.34
C ARG A 100 15.70 -7.41 7.31
N ILE A 101 16.40 -6.97 8.35
CA ILE A 101 17.87 -6.97 8.39
C ILE A 101 18.41 -8.21 9.09
N THR A 102 17.75 -8.67 10.16
CA THR A 102 18.33 -9.66 11.07
C THR A 102 17.81 -11.08 10.85
N THR A 103 16.82 -11.30 9.98
CA THR A 103 16.27 -12.65 9.74
C THR A 103 17.31 -13.54 9.03
N PRO A 104 17.78 -14.64 9.65
CA PRO A 104 18.75 -15.55 9.02
C PRO A 104 18.18 -16.19 7.75
N GLY A 105 18.97 -16.23 6.68
CA GLY A 105 18.53 -16.72 5.37
C GLY A 105 17.51 -15.83 4.65
N GLY A 106 17.14 -14.68 5.24
CA GLY A 106 16.31 -13.67 4.61
C GLY A 106 17.13 -12.67 3.78
N ALA A 107 16.54 -12.17 2.71
CA ALA A 107 17.09 -11.07 1.91
C ALA A 107 16.06 -9.92 1.87
N MET A 108 15.97 -9.17 2.97
CA MET A 108 14.88 -8.22 3.24
C MET A 108 13.50 -8.92 3.34
N CYS A 109 12.44 -8.13 3.43
CA CYS A 109 11.06 -8.60 3.44
C CYS A 109 10.20 -7.68 2.57
N GLY A 110 9.23 -8.27 1.88
CA GLY A 110 8.21 -7.59 1.09
C GLY A 110 6.85 -8.28 1.16
N ARG A 111 6.62 -9.10 2.19
CA ARG A 111 5.43 -9.97 2.30
C ARG A 111 4.12 -9.19 2.29
N CYS A 112 4.11 -8.00 2.89
CA CYS A 112 2.96 -7.10 2.87
C CYS A 112 2.55 -6.68 1.44
N MET A 113 3.51 -6.54 0.52
CA MET A 113 3.22 -6.25 -0.88
C MET A 113 2.63 -7.50 -1.57
N LYS A 114 3.26 -8.67 -1.37
CA LYS A 114 2.81 -9.95 -1.97
C LYS A 114 1.37 -10.25 -1.64
N THR A 115 1.00 -10.11 -0.36
CA THR A 115 -0.30 -10.55 0.17
C THR A 115 -1.44 -9.56 -0.02
N CYS A 116 -1.16 -8.34 -0.50
CA CYS A 116 -2.20 -7.33 -0.64
C CYS A 116 -3.20 -7.74 -1.74
N PRO A 117 -4.53 -7.66 -1.52
CA PRO A 117 -5.52 -7.98 -2.56
C PRO A 117 -5.40 -7.13 -3.83
N TRP A 118 -4.72 -5.99 -3.76
CA TRP A 118 -4.45 -5.13 -4.92
C TRP A 118 -3.21 -5.54 -5.71
N ASN A 119 -2.41 -6.49 -5.22
CA ASN A 119 -1.28 -7.07 -5.95
C ASN A 119 -1.77 -8.18 -6.90
N LEU A 120 -2.40 -7.76 -7.99
CA LEU A 120 -3.04 -8.65 -8.97
C LEU A 120 -2.09 -8.97 -10.13
N GLU A 121 -2.27 -10.11 -10.79
CA GLU A 121 -1.38 -10.62 -11.83
C GLU A 121 -1.56 -9.87 -13.16
N GLY A 122 -2.80 -9.74 -13.64
CA GLY A 122 -3.12 -9.13 -14.93
C GLY A 122 -3.83 -7.78 -14.84
N ILE A 123 -3.89 -7.10 -15.98
CA ILE A 123 -4.70 -5.89 -16.17
C ILE A 123 -6.13 -6.26 -16.57
N PHE A 124 -6.30 -7.30 -17.39
CA PHE A 124 -7.59 -7.67 -17.99
C PHE A 124 -8.40 -8.66 -17.13
N LYS A 125 -7.78 -9.74 -16.66
CA LYS A 125 -8.46 -10.79 -15.88
C LYS A 125 -9.03 -10.24 -14.57
N GLU A 126 -8.34 -9.26 -13.98
CA GLU A 126 -8.70 -8.67 -12.70
C GLU A 126 -9.33 -7.27 -12.85
N LYS A 127 -9.61 -6.85 -14.09
CA LYS A 127 -10.37 -5.62 -14.38
C LYS A 127 -11.72 -5.58 -13.66
N PRO A 128 -12.51 -6.67 -13.60
CA PRO A 128 -13.79 -6.66 -12.86
C PRO A 128 -13.61 -6.43 -11.37
N PHE A 129 -12.60 -7.05 -10.75
CA PHE A 129 -12.27 -6.84 -9.35
C PHE A 129 -11.88 -5.39 -9.08
N ARG A 130 -10.93 -4.84 -9.86
CA ARG A 130 -10.49 -3.44 -9.69
C ARG A 130 -11.65 -2.49 -9.88
N TRP A 131 -12.45 -2.68 -10.93
CA TRP A 131 -13.62 -1.84 -11.17
C TRP A 131 -14.61 -1.89 -10.01
N ALA A 132 -14.93 -3.09 -9.51
CA ALA A 132 -15.80 -3.24 -8.35
C ALA A 132 -15.24 -2.56 -7.09
N ALA A 133 -13.95 -2.76 -6.82
CA ALA A 133 -13.26 -2.18 -5.66
C ALA A 133 -13.23 -0.64 -5.72
N MET A 134 -13.03 -0.06 -6.90
CA MET A 134 -12.95 1.40 -7.09
C MET A 134 -14.32 2.09 -7.17
N ASN A 135 -15.34 1.42 -7.69
CA ASN A 135 -16.66 2.05 -7.94
C ASN A 135 -17.71 1.70 -6.86
N PHE A 136 -17.50 0.64 -6.08
CA PHE A 136 -18.45 0.21 -5.04
C PHE A 136 -17.75 0.04 -3.69
N PRO A 137 -17.45 1.14 -2.96
CA PRO A 137 -16.81 1.07 -1.65
C PRO A 137 -17.51 0.15 -0.64
N LYS A 138 -18.84 0.05 -0.72
CA LYS A 138 -19.65 -0.87 0.13
C LYS A 138 -19.31 -2.35 -0.09
N ALA A 139 -18.75 -2.72 -1.24
CA ALA A 139 -18.31 -4.08 -1.54
C ALA A 139 -16.95 -4.41 -0.90
N ALA A 140 -16.22 -3.44 -0.35
CA ALA A 140 -14.89 -3.63 0.21
C ALA A 140 -14.77 -4.80 1.21
N PRO A 141 -15.67 -4.98 2.20
CA PRO A 141 -15.57 -6.11 3.13
C PRO A 141 -15.72 -7.47 2.42
N ALA A 142 -16.60 -7.56 1.43
CA ALA A 142 -16.80 -8.79 0.67
C ALA A 142 -15.60 -9.07 -0.23
N LEU A 143 -15.12 -8.06 -0.97
CA LEU A 143 -13.94 -8.16 -1.84
C LEU A 143 -12.68 -8.54 -1.07
N ALA A 144 -12.48 -7.97 0.13
CA ALA A 144 -11.35 -8.31 1.00
C ALA A 144 -11.40 -9.77 1.49
N ARG A 145 -12.59 -10.33 1.73
CA ARG A 145 -12.76 -11.73 2.15
C ARG A 145 -12.60 -12.73 0.99
N LEU A 146 -13.00 -12.35 -0.22
CA LEU A 146 -12.87 -13.22 -1.40
C LEU A 146 -11.40 -13.55 -1.74
N ASP A 147 -10.46 -12.72 -1.30
CA ASP A 147 -9.03 -12.93 -1.47
C ASP A 147 -8.42 -13.96 -0.46
N GLU A 148 -9.19 -14.47 0.51
CA GLU A 148 -8.74 -15.48 1.48
C GLU A 148 -8.79 -16.94 0.93
N PRO A 149 -9.90 -17.41 0.32
CA PRO A 149 -9.99 -18.79 -0.18
C PRO A 149 -9.23 -19.04 -1.50
N LEU A 150 -8.93 -18.00 -2.28
CA LEU A 150 -8.30 -18.13 -3.60
C LEU A 150 -6.80 -18.45 -3.56
N ALA A 151 -6.21 -18.63 -2.37
CA ALA A 151 -4.77 -18.83 -2.15
C ALA A 151 -3.86 -17.77 -2.80
N THR A 152 -4.41 -16.62 -3.19
CA THR A 152 -3.68 -15.47 -3.71
C THR A 152 -2.66 -15.00 -2.67
N GLY A 153 -1.38 -15.26 -2.96
CA GLY A 153 -0.25 -14.89 -2.11
C GLY A 153 0.36 -16.01 -1.26
N ARG A 154 -0.15 -17.26 -1.31
CA ARG A 154 0.59 -18.42 -0.75
C ARG A 154 1.91 -18.65 -1.49
#